data_AF-A0A366VZI3-F1
#
_entry.id   AF-A0A366VZI3-F1
#
_cell.length_a   1.000
_cell.length_b   1.000
_cell.length_c   1.000
_cell.angle_alpha   90.00
_cell.angle_beta   90.00
_cell.angle_gamma   90.00
#
_symmetry.space_group_name_H-M   'P 1'
#
loop_
_entity.id
_entity.type
_entity.pdbx_description
1 polymer ?
#
loop_
_entity_poly.entity_id
_entity_poly.type
_entity_poly.pdbx_seq_one_letter_code
_entity_poly.pdbx_strand_id
1 'polypeptide(L)'
;MSEIPDISKGEGVVRAYELFEELQADVLKAYEVLDKEKESQFLRRAVVRSVFALVEAIAEIIKVEIRSTLRLEGGKESLSGKELNVLGGLSITPNSKEQKFLPIEENLKLTFKIASKLWGLDDFQFDASGENYRDFLRAKGSRNKLTHPRTFYDIQITDDDMHCHTVTFQWSCNEFKRIFKHRITKLTPSLSTQDTEVINNYK
;
A
#
# COMPACT_ATOMS: atom_id res chain seq x y z
N MET A 1 12.81 -6.25 25.58
CA MET A 1 13.84 -5.27 25.19
C MET A 1 13.85 -5.27 23.68
N SER A 2 13.46 -4.16 23.04
CA SER A 2 13.50 -4.05 21.58
C SER A 2 14.95 -3.86 21.17
N GLU A 3 15.51 -4.79 20.41
CA GLU A 3 16.82 -4.60 19.77
C GLU A 3 16.77 -3.36 18.87
N ILE A 4 17.85 -2.58 18.88
CA ILE A 4 17.99 -1.39 18.06
C ILE A 4 18.37 -1.87 16.65
N PRO A 5 17.61 -1.52 15.59
CA PRO A 5 17.88 -2.01 14.24
C PRO A 5 19.26 -1.58 13.72
N ASP A 6 19.97 -2.47 13.01
CA ASP A 6 21.26 -2.15 12.38
C ASP A 6 21.03 -1.45 11.02
N ILE A 7 20.85 -0.13 11.11
CA ILE A 7 20.58 0.79 9.98
C ILE A 7 21.62 0.63 8.85
N SER A 8 22.84 0.20 9.18
CA SER A 8 23.94 0.06 8.23
C SER A 8 23.78 -1.13 7.26
N LYS A 9 22.96 -2.12 7.63
CA LYS A 9 22.69 -3.33 6.82
C LYS A 9 21.40 -3.24 6.01
N GLY A 10 20.72 -2.10 6.08
CA GLY A 10 19.45 -1.92 5.42
C GLY A 10 18.28 -2.61 6.10
N GLU A 11 18.46 -3.11 7.32
CA GLU A 11 17.39 -3.48 8.23
C GLU A 11 16.44 -2.29 8.38
N GLY A 12 15.17 -2.54 8.07
CA GLY A 12 14.15 -1.52 7.91
C GLY A 12 13.98 -0.65 9.15
N VAL A 13 14.41 0.61 9.05
CA VAL A 13 13.92 1.69 9.94
C VAL A 13 12.40 1.83 9.81
N VAL A 14 11.83 1.39 8.69
CA VAL A 14 10.40 1.30 8.47
C VAL A 14 10.00 -0.14 8.75
N ARG A 15 9.44 -0.39 9.94
CA ARG A 15 8.73 -1.62 10.34
C ARG A 15 7.50 -1.82 9.46
N ALA A 16 7.75 -2.00 8.17
CA ALA A 16 6.80 -1.80 7.08
C ALA A 16 5.76 -2.91 7.07
N TYR A 17 6.16 -4.11 7.46
CA TYR A 17 5.27 -5.24 7.63
C TYR A 17 4.38 -5.05 8.87
N GLU A 18 4.94 -4.62 10.02
CA GLU A 18 4.12 -4.35 11.20
C GLU A 18 3.18 -3.17 10.98
N LEU A 19 3.58 -2.15 10.23
CA LEU A 19 2.69 -1.07 9.81
C LEU A 19 1.49 -1.60 9.02
N PHE A 20 1.70 -2.55 8.11
CA PHE A 20 0.61 -3.18 7.36
C PHE A 20 -0.32 -3.95 8.30
N GLU A 21 0.23 -4.75 9.21
CA GLU A 21 -0.57 -5.56 10.15
C GLU A 21 -1.41 -4.70 11.08
N GLU A 22 -0.83 -3.65 11.66
CA GLU A 22 -1.54 -2.71 12.54
C GLU A 22 -2.65 -1.97 11.79
N LEU A 23 -2.38 -1.43 10.58
CA LEU A 23 -3.40 -0.73 9.81
C LEU A 23 -4.49 -1.68 9.26
N GLN A 24 -4.15 -2.94 8.98
CA GLN A 24 -5.14 -3.95 8.67
C GLN A 24 -6.00 -4.27 9.90
N ALA A 25 -5.41 -4.41 11.08
CA ALA A 25 -6.13 -4.60 12.33
C ALA A 25 -7.07 -3.43 12.65
N ASP A 26 -6.65 -2.19 12.40
CA ASP A 26 -7.49 -0.99 12.54
C ASP A 26 -8.73 -1.04 11.63
N VAL A 27 -8.57 -1.45 10.38
CA VAL A 27 -9.70 -1.62 9.45
C VAL A 27 -10.66 -2.68 9.97
N LEU A 28 -10.15 -3.85 10.35
CA LEU A 28 -10.97 -4.95 10.88
C LEU A 28 -11.71 -4.53 12.15
N LYS A 29 -11.03 -3.81 13.05
CA LYS A 29 -11.64 -3.31 14.28
C LYS A 29 -12.71 -2.27 14.01
N ALA A 30 -12.49 -1.36 13.06
CA ALA A 30 -13.49 -0.37 12.66
C ALA A 30 -14.76 -1.04 12.13
N TYR A 31 -14.64 -2.09 11.32
CA TYR A 31 -15.78 -2.88 10.87
C TYR A 31 -16.46 -3.64 12.03
N GLU A 32 -15.70 -4.26 12.93
CA GLU A 32 -16.26 -4.96 14.10
C GLU A 32 -17.10 -4.03 15.00
N VAL A 33 -16.62 -2.80 15.21
CA VAL A 33 -17.35 -1.81 16.01
C VAL A 33 -18.56 -1.27 15.24
N LEU A 34 -18.44 -1.03 13.93
CA LEU A 34 -19.57 -0.61 13.09
C LEU A 34 -20.69 -1.66 13.03
N ASP A 35 -20.37 -2.95 13.04
CA ASP A 35 -21.39 -4.01 12.99
C ASP A 35 -22.33 -3.98 14.21
N LYS A 36 -21.85 -3.45 15.34
CA LYS A 36 -22.64 -3.24 16.57
C LYS A 36 -23.59 -2.04 16.47
N GLU A 37 -23.26 -1.05 15.62
CA GLU A 37 -24.01 0.21 15.46
C GLU A 37 -24.00 0.68 13.98
N LYS A 38 -24.68 -0.08 13.09
CA LYS A 38 -24.61 0.09 11.62
C LYS A 38 -25.02 1.46 11.10
N GLU A 39 -25.91 2.14 11.84
CA GLU A 39 -26.43 3.47 11.49
C GLU A 39 -25.49 4.62 11.92
N SER A 40 -24.44 4.31 12.69
CA SER A 40 -23.53 5.32 13.20
C SER A 40 -22.67 5.92 12.09
N GLN A 41 -23.03 7.12 11.64
CA GLN A 41 -22.24 7.90 10.67
C GLN A 41 -20.82 8.21 11.18
N PHE A 42 -20.61 8.30 12.50
CA PHE A 42 -19.27 8.42 13.07
C PHE A 42 -18.42 7.19 12.75
N LEU A 43 -18.94 5.99 13.00
CA LEU A 43 -18.23 4.73 12.77
C LEU A 43 -18.03 4.46 11.27
N ARG A 44 -19.01 4.78 10.42
CA ARG A 44 -18.85 4.72 8.96
C ARG A 44 -17.67 5.57 8.49
N ARG A 45 -17.57 6.82 8.94
CA ARG A 45 -16.43 7.70 8.63
C ARG A 45 -15.10 7.19 9.21
N ALA A 46 -15.12 6.47 10.33
CA ALA A 46 -13.92 5.85 10.88
C ALA A 46 -13.42 4.74 9.94
N VAL A 47 -14.30 3.87 9.44
CA VAL A 47 -13.96 2.85 8.44
C VAL A 47 -13.33 3.48 7.20
N VAL A 48 -13.95 4.55 6.64
CA VAL A 48 -13.40 5.24 5.47
C VAL A 48 -11.95 5.69 5.69
N ARG A 49 -11.65 6.29 6.85
CA ARG A 49 -10.31 6.78 7.19
C ARG A 49 -9.33 5.62 7.36
N SER A 50 -9.70 4.57 8.09
CA SER A 50 -8.84 3.40 8.31
C SER A 50 -8.50 2.70 7.00
N VAL A 51 -9.50 2.50 6.11
CA VAL A 51 -9.27 1.87 4.81
C VAL A 51 -8.27 2.68 3.98
N PHE A 52 -8.43 3.99 3.89
CA PHE A 52 -7.52 4.81 3.08
C PHE A 52 -6.13 4.98 3.70
N ALA A 53 -6.01 4.97 5.03
CA ALA A 53 -4.71 4.92 5.69
C ALA A 53 -3.92 3.65 5.30
N LEU A 54 -4.58 2.48 5.30
CA LEU A 54 -3.98 1.22 4.83
C LEU A 54 -3.59 1.27 3.35
N VAL A 55 -4.46 1.80 2.48
CA VAL A 55 -4.18 1.91 1.03
C VAL A 55 -2.97 2.81 0.76
N GLU A 56 -2.85 3.93 1.48
CA GLU A 56 -1.68 4.81 1.38
C GLU A 56 -0.41 4.13 1.90
N ALA A 57 -0.50 3.41 3.02
CA ALA A 57 0.61 2.64 3.57
C ALA A 57 1.09 1.55 2.62
N ILE A 58 0.19 0.82 1.95
CA ILE A 58 0.55 -0.19 0.94
C ILE A 58 1.49 0.40 -0.12
N ALA A 59 1.18 1.58 -0.65
CA ALA A 59 2.04 2.24 -1.64
C ALA A 59 3.41 2.57 -1.03
N GLU A 60 3.46 3.15 0.18
CA GLU A 60 4.72 3.53 0.80
C GLU A 60 5.59 2.33 1.20
N ILE A 61 4.99 1.23 1.69
CA ILE A 61 5.69 -0.01 2.00
C ILE A 61 6.38 -0.55 0.75
N ILE A 62 5.66 -0.64 -0.37
CA ILE A 62 6.25 -1.09 -1.64
C ILE A 62 7.37 -0.15 -2.08
N LYS A 63 7.23 1.17 -1.93
CA LYS A 63 8.31 2.12 -2.24
C LYS A 63 9.53 1.93 -1.36
N VAL A 64 9.36 1.66 -0.06
CA VAL A 64 10.48 1.35 0.85
C VAL A 64 11.23 0.13 0.35
N GLU A 65 10.49 -0.91 -0.04
CA GLU A 65 11.07 -2.13 -0.60
C GLU A 65 11.80 -1.89 -1.93
N ILE A 66 11.22 -1.12 -2.84
CA ILE A 66 11.87 -0.69 -4.09
C ILE A 66 13.18 0.07 -3.77
N ARG A 67 13.14 1.02 -2.83
CA ARG A 67 14.32 1.79 -2.41
C ARG A 67 15.40 0.87 -1.81
N SER A 68 15.01 -0.16 -1.08
CA SER A 68 15.94 -1.15 -0.54
C SER A 68 16.60 -1.95 -1.66
N THR A 69 15.83 -2.45 -2.64
CA THR A 69 16.38 -3.10 -3.85
C THR A 69 17.35 -2.18 -4.58
N LEU A 70 16.99 -0.93 -4.84
CA LEU A 70 17.87 0.03 -5.52
C LEU A 70 19.20 0.27 -4.79
N ARG A 71 19.19 0.23 -3.45
CA ARG A 71 20.38 0.41 -2.63
C ARG A 71 21.30 -0.83 -2.62
N LEU A 72 20.71 -2.02 -2.58
CA LEU A 72 21.45 -3.28 -2.43
C LEU A 72 21.86 -3.90 -3.76
N GLU A 73 20.98 -3.83 -4.76
CA GLU A 73 21.12 -4.54 -6.05
C GLU A 73 21.40 -3.58 -7.22
N GLY A 74 21.18 -2.27 -7.06
CA GLY A 74 21.32 -1.28 -8.12
C GLY A 74 20.06 -1.17 -9.00
N GLY A 75 20.21 -0.79 -10.27
CA GLY A 75 19.08 -0.67 -11.22
C GLY A 75 18.45 0.72 -11.32
N LYS A 76 19.07 1.75 -10.71
CA LYS A 76 18.55 3.13 -10.72
C LYS A 76 18.52 3.72 -12.13
N GLU A 77 19.49 3.36 -12.97
CA GLU A 77 19.61 3.72 -14.38
C GLU A 77 18.48 3.17 -15.26
N SER A 78 17.80 2.11 -14.80
CA SER A 78 16.64 1.56 -15.49
C SER A 78 15.38 2.41 -15.29
N LEU A 79 15.36 3.32 -14.30
CA LEU A 79 14.21 4.14 -13.95
C LEU A 79 14.28 5.52 -14.60
N SER A 80 13.14 5.97 -15.14
CA SER A 80 12.97 7.34 -15.61
C SER A 80 12.95 8.34 -14.45
N GLY A 81 13.25 9.61 -14.73
CA GLY A 81 13.14 10.68 -13.72
C GLY A 81 11.74 10.78 -13.09
N LYS A 82 10.68 10.50 -13.86
CA LYS A 82 9.31 10.42 -13.35
C LYS A 82 9.13 9.29 -12.34
N GLU A 83 9.67 8.10 -12.63
CA GLU A 83 9.60 6.94 -11.72
C GLU A 83 10.40 7.21 -10.43
N LEU A 84 11.59 7.81 -10.54
CA LEU A 84 12.37 8.23 -9.38
C LEU A 84 11.63 9.26 -8.52
N ASN A 85 10.91 10.20 -9.13
CA ASN A 85 10.11 11.18 -8.39
C ASN A 85 8.94 10.54 -7.61
N VAL A 86 8.33 9.46 -8.12
CA VAL A 86 7.28 8.70 -7.40
C VAL A 86 7.83 8.06 -6.13
N LEU A 87 9.07 7.55 -6.20
CA LEU A 87 9.78 7.01 -5.05
C LEU A 87 10.21 8.12 -4.07
N GLY A 88 10.11 9.41 -4.44
CA GLY A 88 10.66 10.50 -3.66
C GLY A 88 12.19 10.43 -3.54
N GLY A 89 12.80 11.49 -3.02
CA GLY A 89 14.24 11.49 -2.80
C GLY A 89 14.64 10.48 -1.73
N LEU A 90 15.72 9.72 -1.97
CA LEU A 90 16.55 9.10 -0.91
C LEU A 90 17.31 10.16 -0.08
N SER A 91 17.12 11.44 -0.40
CA SER A 91 17.84 12.56 0.19
C SER A 91 17.24 12.89 1.55
N ILE A 92 18.07 12.80 2.59
CA ILE A 92 17.78 13.26 3.95
C ILE A 92 17.52 14.78 3.97
N THR A 93 17.97 15.51 2.94
CA THR A 93 17.69 16.92 2.73
C THR A 93 16.56 17.07 1.71
N PRO A 94 15.36 17.53 2.11
CA PRO A 94 14.26 17.75 1.18
C PRO A 94 14.58 19.00 0.36
N ASN A 95 14.95 18.83 -0.92
CA ASN A 95 14.75 19.92 -1.88
C ASN A 95 13.25 20.01 -2.14
N SER A 96 12.60 20.83 -1.30
CA SER A 96 11.15 21.00 -1.11
C SER A 96 10.37 21.52 -2.33
N LYS A 97 10.98 21.59 -3.51
CA LYS A 97 10.39 22.24 -4.70
C LYS A 97 9.75 21.31 -5.72
N GLU A 98 9.88 19.98 -5.61
CA GLU A 98 9.46 19.08 -6.70
C GLU A 98 8.54 17.90 -6.32
N GLN A 99 8.14 17.74 -5.06
CA GLN A 99 7.16 16.72 -4.70
C GLN A 99 5.75 17.20 -5.08
N LYS A 100 5.44 17.08 -6.38
CA LYS A 100 4.07 17.27 -6.88
C LYS A 100 3.14 16.30 -6.17
N PHE A 101 1.99 16.80 -5.73
CA PHE A 101 0.90 15.97 -5.25
C PHE A 101 0.58 14.89 -6.29
N LEU A 102 0.72 13.62 -5.89
CA LEU A 102 0.40 12.48 -6.71
C LEU A 102 -0.89 11.85 -6.18
N PRO A 103 -2.00 11.87 -6.95
CA PRO A 103 -3.24 11.22 -6.56
C PRO A 103 -3.01 9.75 -6.19
N ILE A 104 -3.69 9.27 -5.15
CA ILE A 104 -3.48 7.92 -4.58
C ILE A 104 -3.60 6.81 -5.63
N GLU A 105 -4.52 6.94 -6.58
CA GLU A 105 -4.71 5.97 -7.66
C GLU A 105 -3.52 5.91 -8.64
N GLU A 106 -2.91 7.06 -8.90
CA GLU A 106 -1.71 7.15 -9.75
C GLU A 106 -0.49 6.68 -8.98
N ASN A 107 -0.42 7.01 -7.68
CA ASN A 107 0.64 6.56 -6.78
C ASN A 107 0.69 5.03 -6.71
N LEU A 108 -0.44 4.36 -6.49
CA LEU A 108 -0.52 2.90 -6.51
C LEU A 108 -0.08 2.34 -7.87
N LYS A 109 -0.71 2.80 -8.97
CA LYS A 109 -0.40 2.31 -10.32
C LYS A 109 1.09 2.40 -10.64
N LEU A 110 1.69 3.56 -10.40
CA LEU A 110 3.11 3.80 -10.70
C LEU A 110 4.01 2.98 -9.76
N THR A 111 3.68 2.90 -8.48
CA THR A 111 4.45 2.11 -7.51
C THR A 111 4.48 0.63 -7.88
N PHE A 112 3.32 0.02 -8.16
CA PHE A 112 3.24 -1.38 -8.59
C PHE A 112 3.95 -1.62 -9.91
N LYS A 113 3.87 -0.68 -10.86
CA LYS A 113 4.60 -0.75 -12.13
C LYS A 113 6.12 -0.73 -11.92
N ILE A 114 6.62 0.18 -11.07
CA ILE A 114 8.05 0.28 -10.76
C ILE A 114 8.53 -1.01 -10.07
N ALA A 115 7.77 -1.51 -9.11
CA ALA A 115 8.06 -2.78 -8.44
C ALA A 115 8.14 -3.96 -9.42
N SER A 116 7.13 -4.16 -10.27
CA SER A 116 7.14 -5.24 -11.27
C SER A 116 8.34 -5.15 -12.22
N LYS A 117 8.65 -3.94 -12.71
CA LYS A 117 9.80 -3.69 -13.56
C LYS A 117 11.13 -3.98 -12.86
N LEU A 118 11.33 -3.45 -11.66
CA LEU A 118 12.61 -3.57 -10.94
C LEU A 118 12.85 -5.00 -10.43
N TRP A 119 11.80 -5.70 -10.02
CA TRP A 119 11.89 -7.07 -9.51
C TRP A 119 11.77 -8.14 -10.61
N GLY A 120 11.69 -7.75 -11.88
CA GLY A 120 11.59 -8.68 -13.01
C GLY A 120 10.38 -9.61 -12.92
N LEU A 121 9.22 -9.05 -12.57
CA LEU A 121 7.95 -9.76 -12.40
C LEU A 121 7.10 -9.64 -13.68
N ASP A 122 7.55 -10.30 -14.74
CA ASP A 122 6.93 -10.21 -16.07
C ASP A 122 5.47 -10.71 -16.09
N ASP A 123 5.17 -11.70 -15.23
CA ASP A 123 3.82 -12.29 -15.10
C ASP A 123 2.88 -11.49 -14.17
N PHE A 124 3.38 -10.46 -13.49
CA PHE A 124 2.57 -9.64 -12.60
C PHE A 124 1.99 -8.42 -13.34
N GLN A 125 0.67 -8.30 -13.34
CA GLN A 125 -0.04 -7.11 -13.83
C GLN A 125 -0.95 -6.56 -12.73
N PHE A 126 -0.80 -5.28 -12.41
CA PHE A 126 -1.69 -4.58 -11.47
C PHE A 126 -3.07 -4.42 -12.11
N ASP A 127 -4.11 -4.92 -11.44
CA ASP A 127 -5.47 -4.84 -12.00
C ASP A 127 -6.07 -3.45 -11.81
N ALA A 128 -5.90 -2.61 -12.83
CA ALA A 128 -6.46 -1.27 -12.92
C ALA A 128 -7.68 -1.17 -13.86
N SER A 129 -8.23 -2.29 -14.29
CA SER A 129 -9.34 -2.36 -15.27
C SER A 129 -10.57 -3.10 -14.75
N GLY A 130 -10.41 -3.93 -13.71
CA GLY A 130 -11.48 -4.72 -13.13
C GLY A 130 -12.52 -3.92 -12.34
N GLU A 131 -13.61 -4.59 -11.97
CA GLU A 131 -14.72 -3.99 -11.23
C GLU A 131 -14.27 -3.47 -9.86
N ASN A 132 -13.43 -4.25 -9.17
CA ASN A 132 -12.84 -3.87 -7.88
C ASN A 132 -12.07 -2.54 -7.94
N TYR A 133 -11.36 -2.28 -9.04
CA TYR A 133 -10.66 -1.01 -9.22
C TYR A 133 -11.64 0.16 -9.42
N ARG A 134 -12.76 -0.07 -10.10
CA ARG A 134 -13.82 0.95 -10.24
C ARG A 134 -14.45 1.28 -8.90
N ASP A 135 -14.67 0.29 -8.04
CA ASP A 135 -15.19 0.52 -6.69
C ASP A 135 -14.17 1.23 -5.80
N PHE A 136 -12.88 0.94 -5.96
CA PHE A 136 -11.81 1.75 -5.36
C PHE A 136 -11.89 3.22 -5.78
N LEU A 137 -12.09 3.52 -7.08
CA LEU A 137 -12.24 4.90 -7.53
C LEU A 137 -13.48 5.59 -6.94
N ARG A 138 -14.58 4.86 -6.75
CA ARG A 138 -15.80 5.37 -6.08
C ARG A 138 -15.56 5.64 -4.59
N ALA A 139 -14.97 4.70 -3.87
CA ALA A 139 -14.55 4.85 -2.48
C ALA A 139 -13.57 6.01 -2.27
N LYS A 140 -12.70 6.27 -3.26
CA LYS A 140 -11.84 7.45 -3.24
C LYS A 140 -12.64 8.74 -3.33
N GLY A 141 -13.69 8.75 -4.17
CA GLY A 141 -14.61 9.87 -4.30
C GLY A 141 -15.30 10.22 -2.96
N SER A 142 -15.85 9.23 -2.26
CA SER A 142 -16.47 9.44 -0.94
C SER A 142 -15.44 9.88 0.11
N ARG A 143 -14.23 9.30 0.13
CA ARG A 143 -13.14 9.76 1.00
C ARG A 143 -12.77 11.21 0.75
N ASN A 144 -12.68 11.63 -0.51
CA ASN A 144 -12.31 13.01 -0.85
C ASN A 144 -13.34 14.03 -0.36
N LYS A 145 -14.63 13.71 -0.46
CA LYS A 145 -15.70 14.52 0.14
C LYS A 145 -15.55 14.60 1.65
N LEU A 146 -15.27 13.47 2.30
CA LEU A 146 -15.08 13.40 3.75
C LEU A 146 -13.87 14.20 4.25
N THR A 147 -12.75 14.24 3.51
CA THR A 147 -11.55 15.00 3.92
C THR A 147 -11.60 16.47 3.56
N HIS A 148 -12.48 16.86 2.64
CA HIS A 148 -12.66 18.26 2.22
C HIS A 148 -14.16 18.62 2.13
N PRO A 149 -14.91 18.51 3.24
CA PRO A 149 -16.36 18.67 3.21
C PRO A 149 -16.73 20.14 2.95
N ARG A 150 -17.72 20.35 2.10
CA ARG A 150 -18.29 21.68 1.80
C ARG A 150 -19.74 21.79 2.28
N THR A 151 -20.42 20.66 2.38
CA THR A 151 -21.81 20.56 2.79
C THR A 151 -22.00 19.44 3.81
N PHE A 152 -23.14 19.46 4.51
CA PHE A 152 -23.53 18.36 5.40
C PHE A 152 -23.60 17.00 4.68
N TYR A 153 -23.98 16.98 3.40
CA TYR A 153 -24.10 15.76 2.63
C TYR A 153 -22.76 15.12 2.28
N ASP A 154 -21.67 15.91 2.26
CA ASP A 154 -20.31 15.39 1.96
C ASP A 154 -19.77 14.47 3.05
N ILE A 155 -20.33 14.54 4.27
CA ILE A 155 -19.92 13.70 5.41
C ILE A 155 -20.89 12.55 5.70
N GLN A 156 -21.95 12.42 4.90
CA GLN A 156 -22.89 11.30 4.97
C GLN A 156 -22.34 10.15 4.12
N ILE A 157 -22.09 9.02 4.76
CA ILE A 157 -21.58 7.80 4.12
C ILE A 157 -22.76 6.85 3.93
N THR A 158 -23.09 6.60 2.67
CA THR A 158 -24.20 5.73 2.27
C THR A 158 -23.82 4.25 2.35
N ASP A 159 -24.80 3.36 2.21
CA ASP A 159 -24.53 1.91 2.17
C ASP A 159 -23.73 1.53 0.92
N ASP A 160 -23.99 2.20 -0.21
CA ASP A 160 -23.22 2.03 -1.45
C ASP A 160 -21.76 2.46 -1.27
N ASP A 161 -21.51 3.56 -0.55
CA ASP A 161 -20.15 3.97 -0.19
C ASP A 161 -19.48 2.88 0.68
N MET A 162 -20.18 2.37 1.69
CA MET A 162 -19.67 1.31 2.57
C MET A 162 -19.35 0.01 1.81
N HIS A 163 -20.17 -0.35 0.82
CA HIS A 163 -19.89 -1.46 -0.09
C HIS A 163 -18.58 -1.23 -0.84
N CYS A 164 -18.41 -0.04 -1.45
CA CYS A 164 -17.19 0.31 -2.18
C CYS A 164 -15.94 0.29 -1.27
N HIS A 165 -16.04 0.74 -0.02
CA HIS A 165 -14.94 0.69 0.95
C HIS A 165 -14.55 -0.75 1.32
N THR A 166 -15.54 -1.64 1.44
CA THR A 166 -15.30 -3.06 1.73
C THR A 166 -14.55 -3.74 0.58
N VAL A 167 -15.00 -3.51 -0.66
CA VAL A 167 -14.33 -4.00 -1.88
C VAL A 167 -12.92 -3.43 -1.98
N THR A 168 -12.75 -2.12 -1.72
CA THR A 168 -11.45 -1.44 -1.73
C THR A 168 -10.45 -2.08 -0.78
N PHE A 169 -10.87 -2.31 0.48
CA PHE A 169 -10.04 -2.96 1.48
C PHE A 169 -9.55 -4.33 1.00
N GLN A 170 -10.48 -5.20 0.61
CA GLN A 170 -10.16 -6.55 0.16
C GLN A 170 -9.24 -6.56 -1.06
N TRP A 171 -9.57 -5.75 -2.07
CA TRP A 171 -8.79 -5.63 -3.30
C TRP A 171 -7.38 -5.14 -3.03
N SER A 172 -7.20 -4.07 -2.24
CA SER A 172 -5.88 -3.52 -1.94
C SER A 172 -4.99 -4.52 -1.20
N CYS A 173 -5.53 -5.25 -0.21
CA CYS A 173 -4.81 -6.30 0.49
C CYS A 173 -4.44 -7.46 -0.44
N ASN A 174 -5.33 -7.83 -1.36
CA ASN A 174 -5.07 -8.90 -2.33
C ASN A 174 -3.99 -8.52 -3.34
N GLU A 175 -3.99 -7.30 -3.87
CA GLU A 175 -2.95 -6.80 -4.77
C GLU A 175 -1.59 -6.72 -4.04
N PHE A 176 -1.58 -6.22 -2.81
CA PHE A 176 -0.38 -6.22 -1.96
C PHE A 176 0.17 -7.64 -1.76
N LYS A 177 -0.67 -8.60 -1.34
CA LYS A 177 -0.25 -10.01 -1.19
C LYS A 177 0.23 -10.61 -2.50
N ARG A 178 -0.45 -10.34 -3.62
CA ARG A 178 -0.06 -10.85 -4.95
C ARG A 178 1.33 -10.40 -5.34
N ILE A 179 1.66 -9.11 -5.24
CA ILE A 179 2.97 -8.63 -5.71
C ILE A 179 4.12 -9.22 -4.88
N PHE A 180 3.97 -9.29 -3.55
CA PHE A 180 4.98 -9.91 -2.69
C PHE A 180 5.08 -11.42 -2.91
N LYS A 181 3.97 -12.12 -3.15
CA LYS A 181 4.00 -13.55 -3.54
C LYS A 181 4.82 -13.76 -4.82
N HIS A 182 4.66 -12.90 -5.83
CA HIS A 182 5.46 -12.98 -7.06
C HIS A 182 6.94 -12.69 -6.78
N ARG A 183 7.24 -11.68 -5.96
CA ARG A 183 8.62 -11.38 -5.55
C ARG A 183 9.28 -12.56 -4.82
N ILE A 184 8.60 -13.14 -3.83
CA ILE A 184 9.10 -14.33 -3.11
C ILE A 184 9.33 -15.50 -4.08
N THR A 185 8.36 -15.76 -4.97
CA THR A 185 8.47 -16.82 -5.98
C THR A 185 9.68 -16.62 -6.89
N LYS A 186 9.97 -15.37 -7.29
CA LYS A 186 11.13 -15.02 -8.10
C LYS A 186 12.47 -15.23 -7.37
N LEU A 187 12.50 -14.93 -6.07
CA LEU A 187 13.70 -15.08 -5.23
C LEU A 187 13.94 -16.53 -4.79
N THR A 188 12.90 -17.35 -4.66
CA THR A 188 12.99 -18.73 -4.13
C THR A 188 14.02 -19.61 -4.84
N PRO A 189 14.14 -19.61 -6.19
CA PRO A 189 15.17 -20.39 -6.89
C PRO A 189 16.61 -19.96 -6.61
N SER A 190 16.83 -18.75 -6.09
CA SER A 190 18.15 -18.21 -5.73
C SER A 190 18.51 -18.36 -4.25
N LEU A 191 17.60 -18.92 -3.45
CA LEU A 191 17.81 -19.13 -2.02
C LEU A 191 18.58 -20.42 -1.74
N SER A 192 19.34 -20.43 -0.64
CA SER A 192 20.00 -21.63 -0.16
C SER A 192 18.96 -22.68 0.30
N THR A 193 19.35 -23.94 0.38
CA THR A 193 18.47 -25.03 0.86
C THR A 193 17.89 -24.74 2.25
N GLN A 194 18.64 -24.01 3.08
CA GLN A 194 18.28 -23.67 4.46
C GLN A 194 17.19 -22.58 4.53
N ASP A 195 17.21 -21.61 3.61
CA ASP A 195 16.20 -20.54 3.53
C ASP A 195 14.88 -21.03 2.90
N THR A 196 14.96 -22.07 2.07
CA THR A 196 13.80 -22.71 1.42
C THR A 196 12.91 -23.46 2.43
N GLU A 197 13.51 -24.05 3.46
CA GLU A 197 12.78 -24.74 4.54
C GLU A 197 11.98 -23.76 5.41
N VAL A 198 12.51 -22.57 5.68
CA VAL A 198 11.80 -21.53 6.45
C VAL A 198 10.55 -21.08 5.71
N ILE A 199 10.64 -20.80 4.40
CA ILE A 199 9.49 -20.34 3.59
C ILE A 199 8.37 -21.39 3.52
N ASN A 200 8.71 -22.68 3.47
CA ASN A 200 7.70 -23.75 3.41
C ASN A 200 6.98 -23.97 4.74
N ASN A 201 7.54 -23.53 5.87
CA ASN A 201 6.88 -23.57 7.18
C ASN A 201 5.85 -22.43 7.38
N TYR A 202 5.77 -21.46 6.47
CA TYR A 202 4.80 -20.35 6.49
C TYR A 202 3.69 -20.47 5.42
N LYS A 203 3.60 -21.60 4.72
CA LYS A 203 2.45 -21.95 3.86
C LYS A 203 1.34 -22.59 4.68
#